data_AF-A0A381FNG3-F1
#
_entry.id   AF-A0A381FNG3-F1
#
_cell.length_a   1.000
_cell.length_b   1.000
_cell.length_c   1.000
_cell.angle_alpha   90.00
_cell.angle_beta   90.00
_cell.angle_gamma   90.00
#
_symmetry.space_group_name_H-M   'P 1'
#
loop_
_entity.id
_entity.type
_entity.pdbx_description
1 polymer ?
#
loop_
_entity_poly.entity_id
_entity_poly.type
_entity_poly.pdbx_seq_one_letter_code
_entity_poly.pdbx_strand_id
1 'polypeptide(L)' 'MTTTEIQIEEKNKILKGLEKTYEKLLEFKKAKKSELVILRDNKIVKIKP' A
#
# COMPACT_ATOMS: atom_id res chain seq x y z
N MET A 1 -28.06 -9.78 5.08
CA MET A 1 -26.70 -9.52 5.58
C MET A 1 -26.81 -8.79 6.90
N THR A 2 -26.01 -9.17 7.88
CA THR A 2 -25.90 -8.45 9.16
C THR A 2 -25.05 -7.18 8.98
N THR A 3 -25.18 -6.21 9.87
CA THR A 3 -24.34 -4.98 9.86
C THR A 3 -22.84 -5.32 9.89
N THR A 4 -22.47 -6.36 10.63
CA THR A 4 -21.09 -6.85 10.73
C THR A 4 -20.57 -7.40 9.40
N GLU A 5 -21.38 -8.17 8.66
CA GLU A 5 -21.01 -8.70 7.35
C GLU A 5 -20.73 -7.58 6.34
N ILE A 6 -21.56 -6.53 6.34
CA ILE A 6 -21.38 -5.36 5.47
C ILE A 6 -20.07 -4.64 5.80
N GLN A 7 -19.79 -4.41 7.08
CA GLN A 7 -18.55 -3.77 7.53
C GLN A 7 -17.30 -4.58 7.14
N ILE A 8 -17.37 -5.91 7.22
CA ILE A 8 -16.29 -6.80 6.78
C ILE A 8 -16.08 -6.69 5.27
N GLU A 9 -17.16 -6.69 4.49
CA GLU A 9 -17.09 -6.55 3.03
C GLU A 9 -16.47 -5.21 2.62
N GLU A 10 -16.90 -4.10 3.22
CA GLU A 10 -16.35 -2.77 2.97
C GLU A 10 -14.87 -2.69 3.34
N LYS A 11 -14.50 -3.20 4.52
CA LYS A 11 -13.10 -3.30 4.94
C LYS A 11 -12.26 -4.05 3.91
N ASN A 12 -12.75 -5.18 3.41
CA ASN A 12 -12.03 -5.97 2.42
C ASN A 12 -11.85 -5.22 1.09
N LYS A 13 -12.87 -4.48 0.63
CA LYS A 13 -12.76 -3.62 -0.56
C LYS A 13 -11.72 -2.53 -0.38
N ILE A 14 -11.67 -1.89 0.78
CA ILE A 14 -10.68 -0.85 1.11
C ILE A 14 -9.27 -1.45 1.11
N LEU A 15 -9.06 -2.59 1.77
CA LEU A 15 -7.76 -3.27 1.81
C LEU A 15 -7.26 -3.61 0.40
N LYS A 16 -8.13 -4.18 -0.45
CA LYS A 16 -7.80 -4.48 -1.85
C LYS A 16 -7.44 -3.22 -2.66
N GLY A 17 -8.11 -2.10 -2.41
CA GLY A 17 -7.79 -0.82 -3.02
C GLY A 17 -6.42 -0.29 -2.60
N LEU A 18 -6.07 -0.43 -1.31
CA LEU A 18 -4.77 -0.05 -0.78
C LEU A 18 -3.65 -0.92 -1.35
N GLU A 19 -3.83 -2.24 -1.39
CA GLU A 19 -2.85 -3.17 -2.00
C GLU A 19 -2.48 -2.75 -3.43
N LYS A 20 -3.50 -2.52 -4.27
CA LYS A 20 -3.30 -2.09 -5.66
C LYS A 20 -2.64 -0.71 -5.78
N THR A 21 -2.86 0.17 -4.80
CA THR A 21 -2.24 1.50 -4.76
C THR A 21 -0.75 1.38 -4.45
N TYR A 22 -0.38 0.54 -3.48
CA TYR A 22 1.04 0.29 -3.17
C TYR A 22 1.77 -0.42 -4.31
N GLU A 23 1.14 -1.38 -4.97
CA GLU A 23 1.70 -2.04 -6.16
C GLU A 23 2.07 -1.01 -7.25
N LYS A 24 1.11 -0.16 -7.63
CA LYS A 24 1.33 0.90 -8.63
C LYS A 24 2.38 1.93 -8.19
N LEU A 25 2.44 2.26 -6.90
CA LEU A 25 3.47 3.16 -6.37
C LEU A 25 4.85 2.55 -6.58
N LEU A 26 5.03 1.27 -6.29
CA LEU A 26 6.32 0.58 -6.47
C LEU A 26 6.72 0.54 -7.95
N GLU A 27 5.79 0.20 -8.84
CA GLU A 27 6.02 0.22 -10.29
C GLU A 27 6.43 1.61 -10.77
N PHE A 28 5.70 2.65 -10.36
CA PHE A 28 6.00 4.04 -10.69
C PHE A 28 7.39 4.45 -10.21
N LYS A 29 7.73 4.15 -8.95
CA LYS A 29 9.04 4.48 -8.37
C LYS A 29 10.17 3.81 -9.13
N LYS A 30 10.00 2.53 -9.49
CA LYS A 30 10.95 1.77 -10.34
C LYS A 30 11.10 2.37 -11.73
N ALA A 31 10.00 2.63 -12.43
CA ALA A 31 10.02 3.20 -13.76
C ALA A 31 10.68 4.59 -13.80
N LYS A 32 10.48 5.40 -12.76
CA LYS A 32 11.09 6.73 -12.62
C LYS A 32 12.48 6.73 -12.00
N LYS A 33 13.05 5.58 -11.63
CA LYS A 33 14.33 5.45 -10.93
C LYS A 33 14.43 6.36 -9.70
N SER A 34 13.31 6.56 -9.01
CA SER A 34 13.20 7.52 -7.90
C SER A 34 13.24 6.81 -6.55
N GLU A 35 13.88 7.43 -5.56
CA GLU A 35 13.99 6.86 -4.21
C GLU A 35 12.62 6.63 -3.57
N LEU A 36 12.49 5.47 -2.92
CA LEU A 36 11.39 5.13 -2.03
C LEU A 36 11.88 5.25 -0.59
N VAL A 37 11.25 6.12 0.20
CA VAL A 37 11.59 6.31 1.61
C VAL A 37 10.53 5.63 2.46
N ILE A 38 10.96 4.72 3.33
CA ILE A 38 10.07 3.99 4.25
C ILE A 38 10.56 4.10 5.69
N LEU A 39 9.64 3.94 6.64
CA LEU A 39 9.98 3.72 8.04
C LEU A 39 10.08 2.21 8.28
N ARG A 40 11.26 1.73 8.68
CA ARG A 40 11.50 0.33 9.05
C ARG A 40 12.25 0.31 10.37
N ASP A 41 11.77 -0.45 11.35
CA ASP A 41 12.39 -0.56 12.68
C ASP A 41 12.61 0.81 13.35
N ASN A 42 11.62 1.69 13.22
CA ASN A 42 11.66 3.08 13.69
C ASN A 42 12.81 3.93 13.09
N LYS A 43 13.38 3.49 11.96
CA LYS A 43 14.43 4.19 11.21
C LYS A 43 13.94 4.51 9.80
N ILE A 44 14.35 5.67 9.30
CA ILE A 44 14.09 6.07 7.91
C ILE A 44 15.07 5.33 7.01
N VAL A 45 14.55 4.50 6.10
CA VAL A 45 15.33 3.75 5.12
C VAL A 45 14.98 4.23 3.72
N LYS A 46 16.00 4.50 2.90
CA LYS A 46 15.84 4.84 1.49
C LYS A 46 16.17 3.62 0.64
N ILE A 47 15.24 3.25 -0.23
CA ILE A 47 15.36 2.15 -1.19
C ILE A 47 15.48 2.79 -2.57
N LYS A 48 16.61 2.54 -3.24
CA LYS A 48 16.76 2.84 -4.66
C LYS A 48 16.22 1.66 -5.48
N PRO A 49 15.39 1.92 -6.50
CA PRO A 49 14.88 0.87 -7.38
C PRO A 49 15.96 0.27 -8.27
#